data_AF-A0A358XKR7-F1
#
_entry.id   AF-A0A358XKR7-F1
#
_cell.length_a   1.000
_cell.length_b   1.000
_cell.length_c   1.000
_cell.angle_alpha   90.00
_cell.angle_beta   90.00
_cell.angle_gamma   90.00
#
_symmetry.space_group_name_H-M   'P 1'
#
loop_
_entity.id
_entity.type
_entity.pdbx_description
1 polymer ?
#
loop_
_entity_poly.entity_id
_entity_poly.type
_entity_poly.pdbx_seq_one_letter_code
_entity_poly.pdbx_strand_id
1 'polypeptide(L)'
;MIIADLIGFKASHYNTFQVQPLIPAGKMDYFYLGNLAYHGKTIDIVWKEDWDQNKPGKQSMLCVWVDHVLKASSKDLGVKIDVNLD
;
A
#
# COMPACT_ATOMS: atom_id res chain seq x y z
N MET A 1 12.08 14.87 2.43
CA MET A 1 11.57 13.52 2.09
C MET A 1 10.66 13.10 3.24
N ILE A 2 9.33 13.08 3.04
CA ILE A 2 8.33 12.87 4.12
C ILE A 2 7.49 11.58 3.86
N ILE A 3 7.62 10.99 2.66
CA ILE A 3 6.70 9.97 2.14
C ILE A 3 7.08 8.54 2.55
N ALA A 4 8.38 8.21 2.63
CA ALA A 4 8.84 6.86 2.97
C ALA A 4 8.52 6.46 4.42
N ASP A 5 8.68 7.40 5.36
CA ASP A 5 8.47 7.15 6.79
C ASP A 5 7.00 6.97 7.15
N LEU A 6 6.07 7.61 6.43
CA LEU A 6 4.63 7.52 6.72
C LEU A 6 4.02 6.18 6.26
N ILE A 7 4.56 5.61 5.17
CA ILE A 7 4.04 4.38 4.53
C ILE A 7 4.83 3.15 5.00
N GLY A 8 5.97 3.35 5.67
CA GLY A 8 6.83 2.27 6.14
C GLY A 8 7.39 1.44 5.00
N PHE A 9 7.71 2.08 3.87
CA PHE A 9 8.37 1.44 2.75
C PHE A 9 9.78 1.02 3.17
N LYS A 10 10.02 -0.28 3.22
CA LYS A 10 11.33 -0.86 3.56
C LYS A 10 11.89 -1.55 2.33
N ALA A 11 12.94 -0.94 1.78
CA ALA A 11 13.72 -1.54 0.70
C ALA A 11 14.44 -2.80 1.20
N SER A 12 14.56 -3.78 0.33
CA SER A 12 15.34 -5.00 0.53
C SER A 12 16.44 -5.06 -0.52
N HIS A 13 17.53 -5.79 -0.26
CA HIS A 13 18.59 -6.02 -1.26
C HIS A 13 18.15 -6.99 -2.37
N TYR A 14 17.03 -7.68 -2.19
CA TYR A 14 16.45 -8.60 -3.16
C TYR A 14 15.41 -7.89 -4.05
N ASN A 15 14.84 -8.59 -5.03
CA ASN A 15 13.78 -8.07 -5.90
C ASN A 15 12.42 -7.93 -5.18
N THR A 16 12.45 -7.47 -3.94
CA THR A 16 11.31 -7.35 -3.04
C THR A 16 11.34 -6.02 -2.30
N PHE A 17 10.19 -5.61 -1.80
CA PHE A 17 10.07 -4.53 -0.82
C PHE A 17 8.98 -4.87 0.17
N GLN A 18 8.99 -4.18 1.30
CA GLN A 18 8.00 -4.33 2.34
C GLN A 18 7.22 -3.04 2.55
N VAL A 19 5.92 -3.16 2.74
CA VAL A 19 5.01 -2.06 3.07
C VAL A 19 4.43 -2.33 4.44
N GLN A 20 4.54 -1.34 5.33
CA GLN A 20 3.93 -1.38 6.66
C GLN A 20 3.45 0.03 7.01
N PRO A 21 2.21 0.39 6.63
CA PRO A 21 1.68 1.72 6.91
C PRO A 21 1.71 1.98 8.42
N LEU A 22 2.36 3.07 8.84
CA LEU A 22 2.48 3.43 10.26
C LEU A 22 1.32 4.31 10.74
N ILE A 23 0.22 4.30 9.99
CA ILE A 23 -0.94 5.15 10.21
C ILE A 23 -1.93 4.39 11.10
N PRO A 24 -2.31 4.92 12.27
CA PRO A 24 -3.28 4.25 13.13
C PRO A 24 -4.63 4.09 12.43
N ALA A 25 -5.31 2.97 12.68
CA ALA A 25 -6.65 2.72 12.15
C ALA A 25 -7.63 3.85 12.52
N GLY A 26 -8.46 4.28 11.57
CA GLY A 26 -9.46 5.34 11.75
C GLY A 26 -8.88 6.76 11.85
N LYS A 27 -7.58 6.96 11.58
CA LYS A 27 -6.99 8.30 11.44
C LYS A 27 -6.97 8.82 10.02
N MET A 28 -7.07 7.94 9.04
CA MET A 28 -7.03 8.31 7.64
C MET A 28 -7.80 7.30 6.78
N ASP A 29 -8.85 7.80 6.15
CA ASP A 29 -9.79 6.96 5.42
C ASP A 29 -9.29 6.63 4.01
N TYR A 30 -8.32 7.38 3.50
CA TYR A 30 -7.76 7.20 2.17
C TYR A 30 -6.33 7.73 2.06
N PHE A 31 -5.47 7.00 1.35
CA PHE A 31 -4.28 7.57 0.72
C PHE A 31 -3.97 6.86 -0.59
N TYR A 32 -3.23 7.59 -1.43
CA TYR A 32 -2.60 7.05 -2.60
C TYR A 32 -1.17 7.54 -2.66
N LEU A 33 -0.23 6.60 -2.78
CA LEU A 33 1.13 6.86 -3.20
C LEU A 33 1.33 6.19 -4.55
N GLY A 34 1.46 6.99 -5.59
CA GLY A 34 1.68 6.49 -6.94
C GLY A 34 3.01 6.91 -7.53
N ASN A 35 3.34 6.28 -8.65
CA ASN A 35 4.52 6.60 -9.46
C ASN A 35 5.85 6.51 -8.66
N LEU A 36 5.93 5.57 -7.72
CA LEU A 36 7.16 5.32 -6.98
C LEU A 36 8.08 4.44 -7.84
N ALA A 37 9.18 5.02 -8.32
CA ALA A 37 10.21 4.27 -9.03
C ALA A 37 11.07 3.46 -8.04
N TYR A 38 11.09 2.14 -8.19
CA TYR A 38 11.92 1.25 -7.37
C TYR A 38 12.43 0.08 -8.22
N HIS A 39 13.74 -0.13 -8.28
CA HIS A 39 14.36 -1.20 -9.09
C HIS A 39 13.88 -1.26 -10.56
N GLY A 40 13.66 -0.10 -11.19
CA GLY A 40 13.18 -0.01 -12.57
C GLY A 40 11.69 -0.37 -12.75
N LYS A 41 10.96 -0.55 -11.65
CA LYS A 41 9.52 -0.78 -11.59
C LYS A 41 8.78 0.46 -11.13
N THR A 42 7.51 0.55 -11.50
CA THR A 42 6.58 1.56 -10.95
C THR A 42 5.72 0.93 -9.87
N ILE A 43 5.73 1.50 -8.68
CA ILE A 43 4.93 1.04 -7.54
C ILE A 43 3.81 2.04 -7.26
N ASP A 44 2.61 1.50 -7.07
CA ASP A 44 1.43 2.22 -6.62
C ASP A 44 0.90 1.54 -5.35
N ILE A 45 0.56 2.34 -4.34
CA ILE A 45 0.01 1.89 -3.06
C ILE A 45 -1.25 2.71 -2.78
N VAL A 46 -2.37 2.04 -2.58
CA VAL A 46 -3.64 2.67 -2.21
C VAL A 46 -4.14 2.06 -0.92
N TRP A 47 -4.60 2.90 0.00
CA TRP A 47 -5.52 2.51 1.06
C TRP A 47 -6.82 3.25 0.89
N LYS A 48 -7.93 2.57 1.13
CA LYS A 48 -9.23 3.20 1.34
C LYS A 48 -10.04 2.39 2.35
N GLU A 49 -10.62 3.04 3.36
CA GLU A 49 -11.46 2.38 4.37
C GLU A 49 -12.84 2.01 3.81
N ASP A 50 -13.39 2.83 2.89
CA ASP A 50 -14.67 2.56 2.24
C ASP A 50 -14.64 2.92 0.75
N TRP A 51 -14.98 1.96 -0.12
CA TRP A 51 -14.88 2.13 -1.56
C TRP A 51 -16.18 2.63 -2.18
N ASP A 52 -17.32 2.22 -1.64
CA ASP A 52 -18.66 2.45 -2.16
C ASP A 52 -19.62 2.76 -1.02
N GLN A 53 -19.96 4.05 -0.89
CA GLN A 53 -20.86 4.58 0.14
C GLN A 53 -22.26 3.96 0.13
N ASN A 54 -22.66 3.30 -0.97
CA ASN A 54 -23.97 2.67 -1.09
C ASN A 54 -23.98 1.21 -0.61
N LYS A 55 -22.81 0.64 -0.28
CA LYS A 55 -22.69 -0.75 0.16
C LYS A 55 -22.44 -0.81 1.66
N PRO A 56 -23.22 -1.59 2.42
CA PRO A 56 -23.02 -1.74 3.85
C PRO A 56 -21.75 -2.53 4.18
N GLY A 57 -21.13 -2.22 5.32
CA GLY A 57 -19.97 -2.92 5.87
C GLY A 57 -18.64 -2.21 5.62
N LYS A 58 -17.57 -2.66 6.29
CA LYS A 58 -16.22 -2.13 6.07
C LYS A 58 -15.62 -2.73 4.80
N GLN A 59 -15.33 -1.89 3.83
CA GLN A 59 -14.74 -2.28 2.55
C GLN A 59 -13.24 -2.02 2.50
N SER A 60 -12.63 -1.85 3.67
CA SER A 60 -11.27 -1.39 3.80
C SER A 60 -10.32 -2.26 3.00
N MET A 61 -9.46 -1.61 2.21
CA MET A 61 -8.49 -2.30 1.37
C MET A 61 -7.22 -1.48 1.20
N LEU A 62 -6.10 -2.10 1.59
CA LEU A 62 -4.76 -1.75 1.17
C LEU A 62 -4.47 -2.56 -0.10
N CYS A 63 -3.96 -1.92 -1.13
CA CYS A 63 -3.56 -2.55 -2.38
C CYS A 63 -2.20 -2.04 -2.81
N VAL A 64 -1.38 -2.94 -3.35
CA VAL A 64 -0.05 -2.63 -3.87
C VAL A 64 0.08 -3.18 -5.29
N TRP A 65 0.43 -2.31 -6.22
CA TRP A 65 0.69 -2.65 -7.61
C TRP A 65 2.15 -2.46 -7.96
N VAL A 66 2.64 -3.31 -8.85
CA VAL A 66 3.94 -3.21 -9.51
C VAL A 66 3.69 -3.26 -11.01
N ASP A 67 4.12 -2.22 -11.73
CA ASP A 67 3.88 -2.05 -13.18
C ASP A 67 2.40 -2.27 -13.54
N HIS A 68 1.49 -1.64 -12.79
CA HIS A 68 0.03 -1.76 -12.93
C HIS A 68 -0.57 -3.15 -12.65
N VAL A 69 0.22 -4.12 -12.18
CA VAL A 69 -0.24 -5.45 -11.77
C VAL A 69 -0.42 -5.49 -10.25
N LEU A 70 -1.60 -5.86 -9.77
CA LEU A 70 -1.87 -6.01 -8.33
C LEU A 70 -1.06 -7.19 -7.79
N LYS A 71 -0.10 -6.92 -6.88
CA LYS A 71 0.76 -7.94 -6.28
C LYS A 71 0.33 -8.31 -4.86
N ALA A 72 -0.29 -7.40 -4.13
CA ALA A 72 -0.77 -7.67 -2.78
C ALA A 72 -1.97 -6.82 -2.40
N SER A 73 -2.81 -7.35 -1.51
CA SER A 73 -3.89 -6.61 -0.87
C SER A 73 -4.20 -7.10 0.54
N SER A 74 -4.81 -6.25 1.36
CA SER A 74 -5.20 -6.55 2.74
C SER A 74 -6.39 -5.70 3.18
N LYS A 75 -7.28 -6.28 4.01
CA LYS A 75 -8.38 -5.52 4.62
C LYS A 75 -7.98 -4.68 5.83
N ASP A 76 -6.81 -4.96 6.38
CA ASP A 76 -6.25 -4.27 7.54
C ASP A 76 -5.08 -3.39 7.10
N LEU A 77 -5.01 -2.18 7.65
CA LEU A 77 -3.98 -1.18 7.37
C LEU A 77 -2.69 -1.44 8.16
N GLY A 78 -2.79 -2.06 9.35
CA GLY A 78 -1.65 -2.31 10.24
C GLY A 78 -0.79 -3.51 9.84
N VAL A 79 -1.10 -4.15 8.72
CA VAL A 79 -0.38 -5.33 8.27
C VAL A 79 0.98 -4.99 7.69
N LYS A 80 1.88 -5.95 7.79
CA LYS A 80 3.13 -5.97 7.07
C LYS A 80 2.95 -6.83 5.81
N ILE A 81 3.24 -6.26 4.65
CA ILE A 81 3.14 -6.96 3.36
C ILE A 81 4.52 -6.98 2.71
N ASP A 82 4.99 -8.18 2.37
CA ASP A 82 6.15 -8.38 1.51
C ASP A 82 5.68 -8.51 0.06
N VAL A 83 6.26 -7.71 -0.84
CA VAL A 83 5.88 -7.64 -2.25
C VAL A 83 7.08 -8.01 -3.11
N ASN A 84 6.87 -8.95 -4.04
CA ASN A 84 7.86 -9.31 -5.06
C ASN A 84 7.64 -8.47 -6.32
N LEU A 85 8.75 -8.03 -6.92
CA LEU A 85 8.79 -7.25 -8.16
C LEU A 85 8.67 -8.11 -9.44
N ASP A 86 8.88 -9.42 -9.33
CA ASP A 86 8.70 -10.42 -10.41
C ASP A 86 7.22 -10.78 -10.58
#